data_AF-S9VQJ2-F1
#
_entry.id   AF-S9VQJ2-F1
#
_cell.length_a   1.000
_cell.length_b   1.000
_cell.length_c   1.000
_cell.angle_alpha   90.00
_cell.angle_beta   90.00
_cell.angle_gamma   90.00
#
_symmetry.space_group_name_H-M   'P 1'
#
loop_
_entity.id
_entity.type
_entity.pdbx_description
1 polymer ?
#
loop_
_entity_poly.entity_id
_entity_poly.type
_entity_poly.pdbx_seq_one_letter_code
_entity_poly.pdbx_strand_id
1 'polypeptide(L)'
;MAEYVGDSDKYFVYEDDVKVLLEALVTDKSLPDGQFKSTLAQLGRPTECFDSYIVYLFSRKGDLILQTAPPCGFLPVAAFALLVAPVCYTTGDTVEQYALASALTGQLWFRLQGPTPELLQGALLFERLVARLAPGAARHMRHTLQLSPLRLALEWITTGFAELLDPVEVLVLWDLLLAYHVREVQERSPLSALTGLLALDPDTPLEGLPKAPCALWLMAIFAAAIFVFRAPMVERCTGRRDVLSLFSVGHQLKVRPLLQYILFEATAA
;
A
#
# COMPACT_ATOMS: atom_id res chain seq x y z
N MET A 1 -6.18 2.91 17.11
CA MET A 1 -6.43 2.69 15.67
C MET A 1 -7.48 3.66 15.15
N ALA A 2 -8.70 3.66 15.70
CA ALA A 2 -9.70 4.68 15.35
C ALA A 2 -9.32 6.11 15.78
N GLU A 3 -8.46 6.26 16.81
CA GLU A 3 -7.92 7.55 17.24
C GLU A 3 -7.26 8.33 16.08
N TYR A 4 -6.58 7.65 15.14
CA TYR A 4 -5.98 8.30 13.96
C TYR A 4 -7.03 8.89 13.00
N VAL A 5 -8.25 8.34 13.01
CA VAL A 5 -9.36 8.84 12.20
C VAL A 5 -10.04 10.00 12.90
N GLY A 6 -10.22 9.92 14.23
CA GLY A 6 -10.74 11.02 15.05
C GLY A 6 -9.83 12.25 15.06
N ASP A 7 -8.51 12.04 15.04
CA ASP A 7 -7.50 13.10 14.96
C ASP A 7 -7.34 13.68 13.54
N SER A 8 -7.98 13.08 12.53
CA SER A 8 -7.88 13.53 11.15
C SER A 8 -9.01 14.49 10.79
N ASP A 9 -8.63 15.72 10.42
CA ASP A 9 -9.56 16.74 9.90
C ASP A 9 -10.42 16.26 8.72
N LYS A 10 -9.96 15.23 7.99
CA LYS A 10 -10.60 14.70 6.77
C LYS A 10 -11.61 13.59 7.05
N TYR A 11 -11.43 12.83 8.13
CA TYR A 11 -12.16 11.58 8.36
C TYR A 11 -12.87 11.52 9.71
N PHE A 12 -12.73 12.53 10.58
CA PHE A 12 -13.34 12.55 11.92
C PHE A 12 -14.85 12.28 11.91
N VAL A 13 -15.56 12.66 10.84
CA VAL A 13 -17.01 12.44 10.70
C VAL A 13 -17.37 10.95 10.70
N TYR A 14 -16.47 10.10 10.22
CA TYR A 14 -16.68 8.66 10.07
C TYR A 14 -16.01 7.83 11.18
N GLU A 15 -15.59 8.46 12.28
CA GLU A 15 -14.85 7.77 13.34
C GLU A 15 -15.63 6.54 13.88
N ASP A 16 -16.93 6.71 14.13
CA ASP A 16 -17.78 5.64 14.68
C ASP A 16 -18.05 4.54 13.65
N ASP A 17 -18.30 4.90 12.39
CA ASP A 17 -18.48 3.93 11.31
C ASP A 17 -17.20 3.09 11.12
N VAL A 18 -16.03 3.75 11.07
CA VAL A 18 -14.74 3.08 10.91
C VAL A 18 -14.43 2.18 12.10
N LYS A 19 -14.78 2.55 13.34
CA LYS A 19 -14.63 1.66 14.51
C LYS A 19 -15.40 0.35 14.31
N VAL A 20 -16.67 0.44 13.95
CA VAL A 20 -17.54 -0.73 13.72
C VAL A 20 -16.97 -1.60 12.61
N LEU A 21 -16.54 -0.99 11.50
CA LEU A 21 -15.95 -1.70 10.37
C LEU A 21 -14.65 -2.41 10.75
N LEU A 22 -13.77 -1.75 11.51
CA LEU A 22 -12.50 -2.34 11.95
C LEU A 22 -12.70 -3.50 12.91
N GLU A 23 -13.63 -3.38 13.86
CA GLU A 23 -13.96 -4.47 14.78
C GLU A 23 -14.48 -5.69 14.01
N ALA A 24 -15.41 -5.48 13.07
CA ALA A 24 -15.90 -6.53 12.21
C ALA A 24 -14.75 -7.19 11.43
N LEU A 25 -13.88 -6.38 10.82
CA LEU A 25 -12.78 -6.85 9.97
C LEU A 25 -11.75 -7.66 10.76
N VAL A 26 -11.41 -7.25 11.99
CA VAL A 26 -10.49 -8.00 12.86
C VAL A 26 -11.09 -9.33 13.33
N THR A 27 -12.41 -9.39 13.55
CA THR A 27 -13.10 -10.62 13.96
C THR A 27 -13.34 -11.62 12.83
N ASP A 28 -13.25 -11.17 11.58
CA ASP A 28 -13.58 -11.97 10.40
C ASP A 28 -12.48 -12.98 10.05
N LYS A 29 -12.80 -14.27 10.23
CA LYS A 29 -11.93 -15.41 9.89
C LYS A 29 -11.96 -15.78 8.41
N SER A 30 -12.93 -15.28 7.65
CA SER A 30 -13.06 -15.59 6.23
C SER A 30 -11.96 -14.95 5.37
N LEU A 31 -11.37 -13.86 5.86
CA LEU A 31 -10.28 -13.14 5.21
C LEU A 31 -9.03 -14.01 4.99
N PRO A 32 -8.38 -14.56 6.03
CA PRO A 32 -7.14 -15.31 5.84
C PRO A 32 -7.35 -16.68 5.19
N ASP A 33 -8.43 -17.39 5.54
CA ASP A 33 -8.64 -18.75 5.07
C ASP A 33 -9.23 -18.83 3.66
N GLY A 34 -10.11 -17.89 3.32
CA GLY A 34 -10.75 -17.82 2.01
C GLY A 34 -10.06 -16.85 1.07
N GLN A 35 -10.03 -15.57 1.44
CA GLN A 35 -9.67 -14.50 0.50
C GLN A 35 -8.17 -14.42 0.24
N PHE A 36 -7.32 -14.40 1.27
CA PHE A 36 -5.89 -14.18 1.09
C PHE A 36 -5.23 -15.32 0.31
N LYS A 37 -5.50 -16.57 0.72
CA LYS A 37 -4.99 -17.77 0.03
C LYS A 37 -5.47 -17.82 -1.42
N SER A 38 -6.74 -17.50 -1.68
CA SER A 38 -7.29 -17.44 -3.03
C SER A 38 -6.62 -16.37 -3.88
N THR A 39 -6.47 -15.14 -3.36
CA THR A 39 -5.81 -14.04 -4.06
C THR A 39 -4.34 -14.33 -4.34
N LEU A 40 -3.59 -14.85 -3.37
CA LEU A 40 -2.18 -15.19 -3.57
C LEU A 40 -2.01 -16.30 -4.61
N ALA A 41 -2.90 -17.31 -4.60
CA ALA A 41 -2.92 -18.35 -5.63
C ALA A 41 -3.25 -17.78 -7.02
N GLN A 42 -4.25 -16.89 -7.13
CA GLN A 42 -4.60 -16.21 -8.38
C GLN A 42 -3.45 -15.35 -8.92
N LEU A 43 -2.64 -14.76 -8.03
CA LEU A 43 -1.46 -13.99 -8.39
C LEU A 43 -0.24 -14.86 -8.72
N GLY A 44 -0.38 -16.18 -8.72
CA GLY A 44 0.69 -17.14 -9.03
C GLY A 44 1.79 -17.21 -7.98
N ARG A 45 1.47 -16.92 -6.70
CA ARG A 45 2.45 -17.00 -5.60
C ARG A 45 2.60 -18.46 -5.12
N PRO A 46 3.83 -18.89 -4.78
CA PRO A 46 4.05 -20.23 -4.24
C PRO A 46 3.35 -20.36 -2.88
N THR A 47 2.72 -21.52 -2.66
CA THR A 47 1.95 -21.85 -1.45
C THR A 47 2.80 -21.79 -0.18
N GLU A 48 4.08 -22.12 -0.29
CA GLU A 48 5.06 -22.07 0.81
C GLU A 48 5.24 -20.65 1.38
N CYS A 49 4.95 -19.62 0.60
CA CYS A 49 5.10 -18.24 1.04
C CYS A 49 3.85 -17.67 1.71
N PHE A 50 2.72 -18.39 1.77
CA PHE A 50 1.46 -17.82 2.29
C PHE A 50 1.58 -17.41 3.76
N ASP A 51 2.28 -18.20 4.57
CA ASP A 51 2.49 -17.92 5.99
C ASP A 51 3.32 -16.64 6.24
N SER A 52 4.11 -16.20 5.25
CA SER A 52 4.91 -14.97 5.35
C SER A 52 4.07 -13.68 5.27
N TYR A 53 2.83 -13.77 4.80
CA TYR A 53 1.89 -12.65 4.73
C TYR A 53 1.09 -12.49 6.03
N ILE A 54 1.17 -13.47 6.93
CA ILE A 54 0.46 -13.45 8.21
C ILE A 54 1.30 -12.68 9.22
N VAL A 55 0.71 -11.67 9.84
CA VAL A 55 1.36 -10.89 10.90
C VAL A 55 0.94 -11.42 12.26
N TYR A 56 1.93 -11.78 13.08
CA TYR A 56 1.71 -12.37 14.41
C TYR A 56 1.86 -11.32 15.52
N LEU A 57 0.98 -11.38 16.51
CA LEU A 57 1.15 -10.67 17.77
C LEU A 57 2.10 -11.44 18.68
N PHE A 58 3.04 -10.74 19.30
CA PHE A 58 3.82 -11.29 20.41
C PHE A 58 3.04 -11.09 21.72
N SER A 59 2.37 -12.14 22.20
CA SER A 59 1.68 -12.16 23.49
C SER A 59 2.55 -12.86 24.53
N ARG A 60 3.00 -12.13 25.56
CA ARG A 60 3.73 -12.74 26.67
C ARG A 60 2.74 -13.40 27.64
N LYS A 61 2.75 -14.73 27.72
CA LYS A 61 1.92 -15.49 28.67
C LYS A 61 2.85 -16.24 29.62
N GLY A 62 3.14 -15.64 30.78
CA GLY A 62 4.19 -16.10 31.69
C GLY A 62 5.60 -15.85 31.14
N ASP A 63 6.45 -16.88 31.14
CA ASP A 63 7.82 -16.82 30.60
C ASP A 63 7.91 -17.09 29.09
N LEU A 64 6.81 -17.52 28.44
CA LEU A 64 6.78 -17.79 27.00
C LEU A 64 6.21 -16.60 26.22
N ILE A 65 6.89 -16.26 25.12
CA ILE A 65 6.40 -15.34 24.11
C ILE A 65 5.61 -16.17 23.09
N LEU A 66 4.27 -16.07 23.13
CA LEU A 66 3.38 -16.73 22.18
C LEU A 66 3.18 -15.82 20.97
N GLN A 67 3.43 -16.34 19.77
CA GLN A 67 3.04 -15.70 18.52
C GLN A 67 1.61 -16.13 18.18
N THR A 68 0.65 -15.21 18.24
CA THR A 68 -0.76 -15.48 17.89
C THR A 68 -1.20 -14.51 16.80
N ALA A 69 -1.62 -15.04 15.65
CA ALA A 69 -2.22 -14.21 14.61
C ALA A 69 -3.66 -13.81 15.03
N PRO A 70 -4.09 -12.56 14.76
CA PRO A 70 -5.50 -12.18 14.87
C PRO A 70 -6.39 -13.06 13.96
N PRO A 71 -7.71 -13.12 14.22
CA PRO A 71 -8.64 -13.92 13.40
C PRO A 71 -8.60 -13.56 11.91
N CYS A 72 -8.35 -12.28 11.60
CA CYS A 72 -8.23 -11.76 10.24
C CYS A 72 -6.87 -12.01 9.56
N GLY A 73 -5.89 -12.60 10.27
CA GLY A 73 -4.60 -13.00 9.70
C GLY A 73 -3.57 -11.87 9.51
N PHE A 74 -3.87 -10.63 9.90
CA PHE A 74 -2.87 -9.55 9.94
C PHE A 74 -3.08 -8.65 11.15
N LEU A 75 -2.03 -7.95 11.56
CA LEU A 75 -2.12 -6.89 12.55
C LEU A 75 -2.37 -5.59 11.79
N PRO A 76 -3.53 -4.95 11.95
CA PRO A 76 -3.71 -3.62 11.40
C PRO A 76 -2.67 -2.70 12.05
N VAL A 77 -1.76 -2.16 11.23
CA VAL A 77 -0.76 -1.17 11.66
C VAL A 77 -1.52 0.02 12.25
N ALA A 78 -0.88 0.82 13.11
CA ALA A 78 -1.52 1.91 13.86
C ALA A 78 -2.49 2.78 13.01
N ALA A 79 -2.13 3.00 11.74
CA ALA A 79 -2.84 3.79 10.75
C ALA A 79 -3.71 3.00 9.75
N PHE A 80 -3.94 1.69 9.96
CA PHE A 80 -4.79 0.86 9.07
C PHE A 80 -6.23 1.39 8.97
N ALA A 81 -6.72 2.05 10.02
CA ALA A 81 -8.02 2.73 10.00
C ALA A 81 -8.17 3.71 8.83
N LEU A 82 -7.07 4.32 8.38
CA LEU A 82 -7.04 5.26 7.27
C LEU A 82 -7.15 4.59 5.90
N LEU A 83 -6.99 3.26 5.80
CA LEU A 83 -7.33 2.49 4.60
C LEU A 83 -8.83 2.17 4.52
N VAL A 84 -9.55 2.28 5.64
CA VAL A 84 -11.00 2.05 5.69
C VAL A 84 -11.75 3.37 5.55
N ALA A 85 -11.27 4.45 6.17
CA ALA A 85 -11.98 5.73 6.21
C ALA A 85 -12.38 6.32 4.84
N PRO A 86 -11.55 6.25 3.76
CA PRO A 86 -11.95 6.75 2.44
C PRO A 86 -13.11 5.96 1.81
N VAL A 87 -13.33 4.71 2.22
CA VAL A 87 -14.47 3.90 1.75
C VAL A 87 -15.80 4.48 2.23
N CYS A 88 -15.83 5.11 3.39
CA CYS A 88 -17.05 5.74 3.92
C CYS A 88 -17.54 6.93 3.05
N TYR A 89 -16.70 7.46 2.15
CA TYR A 89 -17.10 8.48 1.18
C TYR A 89 -17.77 7.89 -0.09
N THR A 90 -17.62 6.59 -0.37
CA THR A 90 -18.17 6.00 -1.61
C THR A 90 -19.61 5.53 -1.44
N THR A 91 -19.94 4.92 -0.31
CA THR A 91 -21.27 4.41 0.02
C THR A 91 -21.71 4.88 1.39
N GLY A 92 -23.03 5.10 1.56
CA GLY A 92 -23.62 5.52 2.84
C GLY A 92 -24.09 4.36 3.73
N ASP A 93 -24.09 3.13 3.21
CA ASP A 93 -24.53 1.94 3.96
C ASP A 93 -23.32 1.18 4.56
N THR A 94 -23.40 0.87 5.84
CA THR A 94 -22.31 0.24 6.59
C THR A 94 -22.03 -1.19 6.11
N VAL A 95 -23.04 -1.90 5.60
CA VAL A 95 -22.87 -3.26 5.06
C VAL A 95 -22.09 -3.21 3.73
N GLU A 96 -22.46 -2.29 2.84
CA GLU A 96 -21.73 -2.07 1.58
C GLU A 96 -20.30 -1.58 1.84
N GLN A 97 -20.12 -0.66 2.81
CA GLN A 97 -18.79 -0.21 3.23
C GLN A 97 -17.94 -1.38 3.73
N TYR A 98 -18.50 -2.28 4.54
CA TYR A 98 -17.80 -3.47 5.01
C TYR A 98 -17.42 -4.41 3.87
N ALA A 99 -18.35 -4.69 2.96
CA ALA A 99 -18.09 -5.54 1.80
C ALA A 99 -16.96 -4.97 0.93
N LEU A 100 -16.94 -3.65 0.73
CA LEU A 100 -15.90 -2.99 -0.05
C LEU A 100 -14.55 -2.96 0.69
N ALA A 101 -14.55 -2.63 1.98
CA ALA A 101 -13.34 -2.58 2.80
C ALA A 101 -12.69 -3.97 2.96
N SER A 102 -13.49 -5.01 3.19
CA SER A 102 -13.02 -6.40 3.27
C SER A 102 -12.46 -6.88 1.93
N ALA A 103 -13.11 -6.58 0.80
CA ALA A 103 -12.60 -6.91 -0.52
C ALA A 103 -11.28 -6.18 -0.86
N LEU A 104 -11.20 -4.88 -0.61
CA LEU A 104 -9.96 -4.11 -0.80
C LEU A 104 -8.83 -4.65 0.08
N THR A 105 -9.14 -5.00 1.32
CA THR A 105 -8.16 -5.57 2.24
C THR A 105 -7.69 -6.94 1.77
N GLY A 106 -8.62 -7.81 1.37
CA GLY A 106 -8.35 -9.18 0.90
C GLY A 106 -7.61 -9.25 -0.42
N GLN A 107 -7.72 -8.24 -1.28
CA GLN A 107 -7.06 -8.23 -2.58
C GLN A 107 -5.78 -7.38 -2.61
N LEU A 108 -5.74 -6.27 -1.90
CA LEU A 108 -4.70 -5.25 -2.03
C LEU A 108 -3.95 -5.06 -0.73
N TRP A 109 -4.65 -4.62 0.33
CA TRP A 109 -3.99 -4.00 1.47
C TRP A 109 -3.24 -4.98 2.36
N PHE A 110 -3.71 -6.23 2.51
CA PHE A 110 -3.01 -7.23 3.33
C PHE A 110 -1.54 -7.42 2.88
N ARG A 111 -1.26 -7.23 1.58
CA ARG A 111 0.09 -7.31 1.00
C ARG A 111 0.99 -6.15 1.39
N LEU A 112 0.50 -5.13 2.11
CA LEU A 112 1.26 -3.97 2.58
C LEU A 112 1.30 -3.85 4.11
N GLN A 113 0.56 -4.68 4.86
CA GLN A 113 0.43 -4.56 6.33
C GLN A 113 1.53 -5.27 7.13
N GLY A 114 2.58 -5.77 6.49
CA GLY A 114 3.66 -6.49 7.14
C GLY A 114 4.96 -6.47 6.32
N PRO A 115 6.00 -7.22 6.75
CA PRO A 115 7.25 -7.37 6.02
C PRO A 115 7.06 -8.30 4.80
N THR A 116 6.13 -7.94 3.91
CA THR A 116 5.77 -8.68 2.72
C THR A 116 6.77 -8.42 1.58
N PRO A 117 6.89 -9.33 0.62
CA PRO A 117 7.77 -9.12 -0.53
C PRO A 117 7.32 -7.94 -1.39
N GLU A 118 6.02 -7.64 -1.49
CA GLU A 118 5.50 -6.50 -2.24
C GLU A 118 5.89 -5.17 -1.60
N LEU A 119 5.81 -5.06 -0.27
CA LEU A 119 6.24 -3.86 0.44
C LEU A 119 7.76 -3.64 0.26
N LEU A 120 8.55 -4.71 0.34
CA LEU A 120 9.99 -4.66 0.10
C LEU A 120 10.31 -4.25 -1.34
N GLN A 121 9.60 -4.81 -2.33
CA GLN A 121 9.75 -4.43 -3.74
C GLN A 121 9.40 -2.96 -3.97
N GLY A 122 8.32 -2.47 -3.35
CA GLY A 122 7.94 -1.05 -3.37
C GLY A 122 9.01 -0.15 -2.76
N ALA A 123 9.56 -0.53 -1.60
CA ALA A 123 10.64 0.19 -0.94
C ALA A 123 11.89 0.30 -1.83
N LEU A 124 12.33 -0.80 -2.41
CA LEU A 124 13.50 -0.83 -3.30
C LEU A 124 13.26 0.00 -4.58
N LEU A 125 12.06 -0.06 -5.14
CA LEU A 125 11.70 0.74 -6.31
C LEU A 125 11.73 2.24 -5.99
N PHE A 126 11.14 2.63 -4.86
CA PHE A 126 11.18 4.01 -4.38
C PHE A 126 12.63 4.50 -4.21
N GLU A 127 13.47 3.74 -3.51
CA GLU A 127 14.87 4.14 -3.29
C GLU A 127 15.63 4.29 -4.61
N ARG A 128 15.43 3.38 -5.57
CA ARG A 128 16.05 3.48 -6.90
C ARG A 128 15.58 4.70 -7.67
N LEU A 129 14.28 5.00 -7.66
CA LEU A 129 13.72 6.15 -8.35
C LEU A 129 14.23 7.47 -7.75
N VAL A 130 14.22 7.59 -6.43
CA VAL A 130 14.69 8.79 -5.73
C VAL A 130 16.20 8.98 -5.90
N ALA A 131 16.98 7.90 -5.83
CA ALA A 131 18.43 7.97 -6.06
C ALA A 131 18.77 8.40 -7.49
N ARG A 132 17.92 8.05 -8.48
CA ARG A 132 18.12 8.44 -9.87
C ARG A 132 17.66 9.87 -10.16
N LEU A 133 16.46 10.23 -9.70
CA LEU A 133 15.77 11.46 -10.10
C LEU A 133 16.06 12.66 -9.18
N ALA A 134 16.35 12.41 -7.90
CA ALA A 134 16.61 13.46 -6.90
C ALA A 134 17.76 13.11 -5.95
N PRO A 135 18.97 12.80 -6.46
CA PRO A 135 20.10 12.39 -5.61
C PRO A 135 20.61 13.50 -4.67
N GLY A 136 20.43 14.78 -5.02
CA GLY A 136 20.79 15.93 -4.18
C GLY A 136 19.96 15.96 -2.90
N ALA A 137 18.65 16.12 -3.06
CA ALA A 137 17.67 16.09 -1.98
C ALA A 137 17.77 14.82 -1.11
N ALA A 138 17.95 13.64 -1.72
CA ALA A 138 18.07 12.38 -0.98
C ALA A 138 19.33 12.35 -0.07
N ARG A 139 20.48 12.81 -0.59
CA ARG A 139 21.72 12.91 0.19
C ARG A 139 21.61 13.97 1.28
N HIS A 140 21.05 15.13 0.98
CA HIS A 140 20.86 16.20 1.96
C HIS A 140 19.97 15.74 3.13
N MET A 141 18.86 15.07 2.81
CA MET A 141 17.96 14.53 3.83
C MET A 141 18.66 13.48 4.72
N ARG A 142 19.48 12.61 4.13
CA ARG A 142 20.20 11.57 4.86
C ARG A 142 21.34 12.12 5.71
N HIS A 143 22.17 13.00 5.16
CA HIS A 143 23.39 13.47 5.82
C HIS A 143 23.15 14.65 6.75
N THR A 144 22.40 15.66 6.30
CA THR A 144 22.17 16.89 7.07
C THR A 144 21.02 16.71 8.05
N LEU A 145 19.92 16.10 7.61
CA LEU A 145 18.68 16.02 8.38
C LEU A 145 18.52 14.70 9.16
N GLN A 146 19.43 13.74 8.95
CA GLN A 146 19.43 12.42 9.60
C GLN A 146 18.07 11.71 9.47
N LEU A 147 17.44 11.84 8.31
CA LEU A 147 16.14 11.24 8.00
C LEU A 147 16.27 10.44 6.70
N SER A 148 15.72 9.22 6.70
CA SER A 148 15.67 8.42 5.47
C SER A 148 14.40 8.75 4.69
N PRO A 149 14.49 9.16 3.41
CA PRO A 149 13.33 9.37 2.54
C PRO A 149 12.38 8.16 2.54
N LEU A 150 12.94 6.95 2.65
CA LEU A 150 12.17 5.71 2.64
C LEU A 150 11.21 5.62 3.84
N ARG A 151 11.58 6.17 5.01
CA ARG A 151 10.68 6.14 6.18
C ARG A 151 9.38 6.90 5.91
N LEU A 152 9.46 8.04 5.21
CA LEU A 152 8.29 8.82 4.81
C LEU A 152 7.47 8.05 3.77
N ALA A 153 8.14 7.46 2.78
CA ALA A 153 7.46 6.69 1.74
C ALA A 153 6.73 5.46 2.30
N LEU A 154 7.32 4.76 3.27
CA LEU A 154 6.67 3.60 3.90
C LEU A 154 5.40 3.99 4.65
N GLU A 155 5.39 5.12 5.36
CA GLU A 155 4.20 5.65 6.01
C GLU A 155 3.10 5.95 4.99
N TRP A 156 3.43 6.57 3.85
CA TRP A 156 2.45 6.83 2.80
C TRP A 156 1.95 5.55 2.12
N ILE A 157 2.83 4.59 1.83
CA ILE A 157 2.47 3.35 1.15
C ILE A 157 1.58 2.47 2.04
N THR A 158 1.91 2.35 3.34
CA THR A 158 1.15 1.52 4.28
C THR A 158 -0.22 2.09 4.63
N THR A 159 -0.39 3.42 4.52
CA THR A 159 -1.67 4.12 4.72
C THR A 159 -2.43 4.37 3.41
N GLY A 160 -1.92 3.91 2.27
CA GLY A 160 -2.55 4.11 0.96
C GLY A 160 -2.70 5.60 0.60
N PHE A 161 -1.80 6.45 1.12
CA PHE A 161 -1.78 7.91 0.97
C PHE A 161 -2.95 8.66 1.64
N ALA A 162 -3.76 8.00 2.45
CA ALA A 162 -4.95 8.58 3.06
C ALA A 162 -4.63 9.72 4.05
N GLU A 163 -3.50 9.67 4.74
CA GLU A 163 -3.05 10.76 5.63
C GLU A 163 -2.67 12.01 4.83
N LEU A 164 -1.99 11.80 3.71
CA LEU A 164 -1.40 12.88 2.92
C LEU A 164 -2.42 13.54 1.98
N LEU A 165 -3.09 12.76 1.14
CA LEU A 165 -3.97 13.24 0.09
C LEU A 165 -5.38 13.56 0.60
N ASP A 166 -6.10 14.39 -0.14
CA ASP A 166 -7.53 14.61 0.09
C ASP A 166 -8.33 13.36 -0.30
N PRO A 167 -9.47 13.06 0.35
CA PRO A 167 -10.21 11.82 0.12
C PRO A 167 -10.53 11.56 -1.36
N VAL A 168 -10.87 12.62 -2.11
CA VAL A 168 -11.13 12.53 -3.55
C VAL A 168 -9.88 12.08 -4.33
N GLU A 169 -8.71 12.63 -4.02
CA GLU A 169 -7.45 12.25 -4.68
C GLU A 169 -7.00 10.85 -4.25
N VAL A 170 -7.24 10.46 -2.99
CA VAL A 170 -7.00 9.08 -2.51
C VAL A 170 -7.79 8.08 -3.35
N LEU A 171 -9.09 8.31 -3.52
CA LEU A 171 -9.96 7.44 -4.31
C LEU A 171 -9.53 7.39 -5.78
N VAL A 172 -9.12 8.53 -6.37
CA VAL A 172 -8.56 8.55 -7.74
C VAL A 172 -7.29 7.70 -7.86
N LEU A 173 -6.41 7.73 -6.86
CA LEU A 173 -5.22 6.88 -6.83
C LEU A 173 -5.59 5.39 -6.70
N TRP A 174 -6.58 5.09 -5.86
CA TRP A 174 -7.05 3.72 -5.64
C TRP A 174 -7.74 3.16 -6.88
N ASP A 175 -8.51 3.95 -7.62
CA ASP A 175 -9.11 3.55 -8.90
C ASP A 175 -8.03 3.15 -9.93
N LEU A 176 -6.94 3.91 -10.00
CA LEU A 176 -5.80 3.57 -10.86
C LEU A 176 -5.16 2.26 -10.40
N LEU A 177 -4.95 2.10 -9.10
CA LEU A 177 -4.37 0.88 -8.52
C LEU A 177 -5.26 -0.34 -8.78
N LEU A 178 -6.58 -0.21 -8.65
CA LEU A 178 -7.56 -1.24 -8.99
C LEU A 178 -7.50 -1.60 -10.47
N ALA A 179 -7.42 -0.63 -11.37
CA ALA A 179 -7.26 -0.89 -12.81
C ALA A 179 -5.99 -1.71 -13.11
N TYR A 180 -4.86 -1.37 -12.48
CA TYR A 180 -3.63 -2.18 -12.59
C TYR A 180 -3.76 -3.54 -11.93
N HIS A 181 -4.48 -3.65 -10.81
CA HIS A 181 -4.68 -4.93 -10.14
C HIS A 181 -5.54 -5.89 -10.95
N VAL A 182 -6.65 -5.41 -11.53
CA VAL A 182 -7.48 -6.21 -12.45
C VAL A 182 -6.63 -6.74 -13.60
N ARG A 183 -5.76 -5.89 -14.15
CA ARG A 183 -4.82 -6.30 -15.20
C ARG A 183 -3.78 -7.32 -14.70
N GLU A 184 -3.21 -7.14 -13.51
CA GLU A 184 -2.28 -8.10 -12.89
C GLU A 184 -2.95 -9.46 -12.70
N VAL A 185 -4.20 -9.49 -12.22
CA VAL A 185 -5.00 -10.70 -12.02
C VAL A 185 -5.33 -11.35 -13.36
N GLN A 186 -5.70 -10.57 -14.38
CA GLN A 186 -5.91 -11.08 -15.73
C GLN A 186 -4.64 -11.72 -16.28
N GLU A 187 -3.53 -10.98 -16.36
CA GLU A 187 -2.28 -11.46 -16.96
C GLU A 187 -1.69 -12.69 -16.25
N ARG A 188 -1.99 -12.89 -14.96
CA ARG A 188 -1.52 -14.06 -14.18
C ARG A 188 -2.56 -15.16 -14.03
N SER A 189 -3.82 -14.92 -14.37
CA SER A 189 -4.86 -15.93 -14.32
C SER A 189 -4.67 -16.94 -15.46
N PRO A 190 -4.70 -18.26 -15.18
CA PRO A 190 -4.54 -19.29 -16.20
C PRO A 190 -5.62 -19.24 -17.28
N LEU A 191 -6.77 -18.61 -17.00
CA LEU A 191 -7.90 -18.47 -17.93
C LEU A 191 -7.73 -17.31 -18.93
N SER A 192 -6.91 -16.31 -18.61
CA SER A 192 -6.68 -15.15 -19.49
C SER A 192 -5.56 -15.39 -20.50
N ALA A 193 -4.72 -16.41 -20.26
CA ALA A 193 -3.73 -16.81 -21.23
C ALA A 193 -4.46 -17.55 -22.36
N LEU A 194 -4.56 -16.93 -23.54
CA LEU A 194 -4.77 -17.69 -24.79
C LEU A 194 -3.68 -18.78 -24.94
N THR A 195 -2.55 -18.60 -24.25
CA THR A 195 -1.45 -19.56 -24.01
C THR A 195 -1.76 -20.66 -22.99
N GLY A 196 -2.76 -20.51 -22.12
CA GLY A 196 -3.14 -21.50 -21.09
C GLY A 196 -3.77 -22.78 -21.66
N LEU A 197 -4.39 -22.70 -22.84
CA LEU A 197 -4.82 -23.88 -23.61
C LEU A 197 -3.64 -24.62 -24.28
N LEU A 198 -2.49 -23.95 -24.47
CA LEU A 198 -1.26 -24.54 -25.00
C LEU A 198 -0.29 -24.98 -23.90
N ALA A 199 -0.40 -24.40 -22.70
CA ALA A 199 0.37 -24.74 -21.50
C ALA A 199 -0.29 -25.86 -20.66
N LEU A 200 -0.96 -26.80 -21.32
CA LEU A 200 -1.48 -28.03 -20.71
C LEU A 200 -0.37 -29.08 -20.50
N ASP A 201 0.90 -28.68 -20.50
CA ASP A 201 2.01 -29.57 -20.17
C ASP A 201 2.54 -29.20 -18.77
N PRO A 202 2.25 -30.02 -17.74
CA PRO A 202 2.56 -29.70 -16.34
C PRO A 202 4.07 -29.57 -16.04
N ASP A 203 4.93 -29.96 -16.99
CA ASP A 203 6.39 -29.93 -16.86
C ASP A 203 7.06 -28.74 -17.58
N THR A 204 6.29 -27.82 -18.20
CA THR A 204 6.91 -26.65 -18.82
C THR A 204 7.32 -25.62 -17.76
N PRO A 205 8.62 -25.30 -17.60
CA PRO A 205 9.05 -24.31 -16.64
C PRO A 205 8.45 -22.95 -17.00
N LEU A 206 7.65 -22.39 -16.09
CA LEU A 206 7.04 -21.05 -16.14
C LEU A 206 8.07 -19.89 -16.17
N GLU A 207 9.34 -20.17 -16.48
CA GLU A 207 10.49 -19.26 -16.43
C GLU A 207 10.50 -18.20 -17.55
N GLY A 208 9.58 -18.27 -18.52
CA GLY A 208 9.60 -17.40 -19.71
C GLY A 208 8.44 -16.42 -19.88
N LEU A 209 7.38 -16.45 -19.06
CA LEU A 209 6.23 -15.55 -19.26
C LEU A 209 6.56 -14.16 -18.68
N PRO A 210 6.27 -13.03 -19.39
CA PRO A 210 6.44 -11.70 -18.83
C PRO A 210 5.64 -11.58 -17.53
N LYS A 211 6.35 -11.57 -16.41
CA LYS A 211 5.76 -11.39 -15.08
C LYS A 211 5.19 -9.98 -15.02
N ALA A 212 3.88 -9.85 -15.23
CA ALA A 212 3.14 -8.62 -15.01
C ALA A 212 3.66 -7.96 -13.73
N PRO A 213 4.07 -6.69 -13.74
CA PRO A 213 4.56 -6.04 -12.53
C PRO A 213 3.43 -5.99 -11.49
N CYS A 214 3.78 -6.12 -10.21
CA CYS A 214 2.79 -6.09 -9.14
C CYS A 214 2.09 -4.73 -9.12
N ALA A 215 0.75 -4.69 -9.11
CA ALA A 215 -0.01 -3.43 -9.18
C ALA A 215 0.34 -2.43 -8.06
N LEU A 216 0.87 -2.92 -6.94
CA LEU A 216 1.33 -2.11 -5.81
C LEU A 216 2.59 -1.29 -6.10
N TRP A 217 3.32 -1.58 -7.19
CA TRP A 217 4.44 -0.75 -7.66
C TRP A 217 4.04 0.71 -7.93
N LEU A 218 2.78 0.97 -8.27
CA LEU A 218 2.25 2.31 -8.52
C LEU A 218 2.33 3.16 -7.25
N MET A 219 2.16 2.55 -6.07
CA MET A 219 2.32 3.24 -4.78
C MET A 219 3.74 3.77 -4.61
N ALA A 220 4.74 2.96 -4.94
CA ALA A 220 6.15 3.36 -4.86
C ALA A 220 6.52 4.43 -5.90
N ILE A 221 5.98 4.32 -7.12
CA ILE A 221 6.15 5.34 -8.16
C ILE A 221 5.53 6.67 -7.71
N PHE A 222 4.33 6.64 -7.14
CA PHE A 222 3.66 7.83 -6.67
C PHE A 222 4.36 8.46 -5.46
N ALA A 223 4.82 7.67 -4.50
CA ALA A 223 5.66 8.14 -3.40
C ALA A 223 6.93 8.84 -3.92
N ALA A 224 7.59 8.26 -4.92
CA ALA A 224 8.75 8.87 -5.57
C ALA A 224 8.36 10.18 -6.27
N ALA A 225 7.22 10.25 -6.94
CA ALA A 225 6.72 11.46 -7.59
C ALA A 225 6.54 12.62 -6.60
N ILE A 226 5.95 12.36 -5.44
CA ILE A 226 5.79 13.35 -4.37
C ILE A 226 7.15 13.86 -3.88
N PHE A 227 8.09 12.94 -3.66
CA PHE A 227 9.43 13.30 -3.21
C PHE A 227 10.19 14.14 -4.25
N VAL A 228 10.20 13.72 -5.50
CA VAL A 228 10.90 14.41 -6.60
C VAL A 228 10.28 15.78 -6.85
N PHE A 229 8.95 15.89 -6.84
CA PHE A 229 8.24 17.16 -6.96
C PHE A 229 8.66 18.17 -5.89
N ARG A 230 8.90 17.70 -4.65
CA ARG A 230 9.34 18.55 -3.53
C ARG A 230 10.85 18.62 -3.35
N ALA A 231 11.64 17.93 -4.17
CA ALA A 231 13.10 17.84 -4.01
C ALA A 231 13.81 19.21 -3.95
N PRO A 232 13.46 20.22 -4.79
CA PRO A 232 14.09 21.54 -4.71
C PRO A 232 13.82 22.26 -3.38
N MET A 233 12.70 21.96 -2.72
CA MET A 233 12.35 22.51 -1.41
C MET A 233 13.11 21.78 -0.30
N VAL A 234 13.25 20.46 -0.41
CA VAL A 234 14.01 19.64 0.55
C VAL A 234 15.46 20.11 0.65
N GLU A 235 16.10 20.44 -0.48
CA GLU A 235 17.49 20.94 -0.49
C GLU A 235 17.66 22.29 0.24
N ARG A 236 16.57 23.06 0.39
CA ARG A 236 16.58 24.34 1.10
C ARG A 236 16.28 24.20 2.60
N CYS A 237 15.79 23.03 3.04
CA CYS A 237 15.48 22.80 4.44
C CYS A 237 16.76 22.70 5.28
N THR A 238 16.74 23.29 6.48
CA THR A 238 17.90 23.27 7.39
C THR A 238 17.67 22.31 8.56
N GLY A 239 16.41 22.08 8.95
CA GLY A 239 16.03 21.19 10.05
C GLY A 239 15.13 20.01 9.66
N ARG A 240 15.17 18.96 10.48
CA ARG A 240 14.30 17.79 10.34
C ARG A 240 12.82 18.15 10.43
N ARG A 241 12.45 19.08 11.32
CA ARG A 241 11.07 19.54 11.50
C ARG A 241 10.55 20.24 10.25
N ASP A 242 11.40 21.00 9.57
CA ASP A 242 11.04 21.72 8.34
C ASP A 242 10.64 20.74 7.24
N VAL A 243 11.42 19.66 7.06
CA VAL A 243 11.09 18.61 6.09
C VAL A 243 9.81 17.87 6.46
N LEU A 244 9.62 17.53 7.74
CA LEU A 244 8.38 16.88 8.17
C LEU A 244 7.16 17.79 7.93
N SER A 245 7.29 19.08 8.21
CA SER A 245 6.23 20.06 7.92
C SER A 245 5.98 20.20 6.41
N LEU A 246 7.05 20.19 5.60
CA LEU A 246 6.98 20.23 4.16
C LEU A 246 6.16 19.06 3.62
N PHE A 247 6.31 17.87 4.19
CA PHE A 247 5.58 16.67 3.77
C PHE A 247 4.23 16.47 4.46
N SER A 248 3.94 17.16 5.55
CA SER A 248 2.64 17.04 6.26
C SER A 248 1.45 17.62 5.48
N VAL A 249 1.67 18.66 4.66
CA VAL A 249 0.59 19.30 3.90
C VAL A 249 0.48 18.65 2.52
N GLY A 250 -0.63 17.96 2.24
CA GLY A 250 -0.86 17.26 0.97
C GLY A 250 -2.02 17.77 0.10
N HIS A 251 -2.81 18.75 0.56
CA HIS A 251 -4.01 19.26 -0.16
C HIS A 251 -3.76 19.74 -1.60
N GLN A 252 -2.54 20.17 -1.92
CA GLN A 252 -2.18 20.65 -3.27
C GLN A 252 -1.70 19.53 -4.20
N LEU A 253 -1.52 18.31 -3.68
CA LEU A 253 -1.02 17.19 -4.46
C LEU A 253 -2.16 16.60 -5.29
N LYS A 254 -1.96 16.63 -6.61
CA LYS A 254 -2.88 16.04 -7.59
C LYS A 254 -2.27 14.78 -8.15
N VAL A 255 -3.00 13.66 -8.08
CA VAL A 255 -2.45 12.34 -8.40
C VAL A 255 -1.99 12.26 -9.86
N ARG A 256 -2.87 12.63 -10.80
CA ARG A 256 -2.58 12.53 -12.24
C ARG A 256 -1.41 13.42 -12.69
N PRO A 257 -1.36 14.72 -12.34
CA PRO A 257 -0.22 15.57 -12.72
C PRO A 257 1.11 15.08 -12.16
N LEU A 258 1.16 14.61 -10.91
CA LEU A 258 2.40 14.11 -10.31
C LEU A 258 2.89 12.83 -10.99
N LEU A 259 1.98 11.91 -11.34
CA LEU A 259 2.33 10.72 -12.11
C LEU A 259 2.81 11.09 -13.52
N GLN A 260 2.17 12.05 -14.19
CA GLN A 260 2.61 12.53 -15.51
C GLN A 260 4.00 13.17 -15.43
N TYR A 261 4.23 13.99 -14.41
CA TYR A 261 5.51 14.64 -14.16
C TYR A 261 6.64 13.62 -14.04
N ILE A 262 6.49 12.60 -13.19
CA ILE A 262 7.55 11.61 -13.01
C ILE A 262 7.75 10.71 -14.24
N LEU A 263 6.68 10.38 -14.95
CA LEU A 263 6.75 9.44 -16.08
C LEU A 263 7.29 10.09 -17.36
N PHE A 264 6.96 11.36 -17.60
CA PHE A 264 7.27 12.04 -18.85
C PHE A 264 8.33 13.13 -18.73
N GLU A 265 8.36 13.89 -17.63
CA GLU A 265 9.28 15.02 -17.49
C GLU A 265 10.55 14.63 -16.72
N ALA A 266 10.40 13.94 -15.58
CA ALA A 266 11.54 13.58 -14.74
C ALA A 266 12.46 12.53 -15.38
N THR A 267 11.94 11.69 -16.29
CA THR A 267 12.74 10.67 -17.00
C THR A 267 13.47 11.22 -18.23
N ALA A 268 13.13 12.43 -18.67
CA ALA A 268 13.74 13.08 -19.83
C ALA A 268 14.95 13.96 -19.47
N ALA A 269 15.14 14.26 -18.18
CA ALA A 269 16.27 15.00 -17.61
C ALA A 269 17.35 14.06 -17.06
#